data_AF-A0A3D0XPF4-F1
#
_entry.id   AF-A0A3D0XPF4-F1
#
_cell.length_a   1.000
_cell.length_b   1.000
_cell.length_c   1.000
_cell.angle_alpha   90.00
_cell.angle_beta   90.00
_cell.angle_gamma   90.00
#
_symmetry.space_group_name_H-M   'P 1'
#
loop_
_entity.id
_entity.type
_entity.pdbx_description
1 polymer ?
#
loop_
_entity_poly.entity_id
_entity_poly.type
_entity_poly.pdbx_seq_one_letter_code
_entity_poly.pdbx_strand_id
1 'polypeptide(L)'
;MEKIEINAKMKEGLLRAQQGELDAVVLYRALSGRAKNLETRKTLLAIAADEGRHASVFHALTNQNLKPAKKTARLILLFSYLLGMKRVLKLLSDKEYSADVAYRPLKDLPHVDSVMADETRHGKLLQNIVESGRF
;
A
#
# COMPACT_ATOMS: atom_id res chain seq x y z
N MET A 1 -27.25 8.15 -7.39
CA MET A 1 -26.53 7.63 -6.20
C MET A 1 -26.65 8.66 -5.11
N GLU A 2 -27.14 8.26 -3.94
CA GLU A 2 -27.19 9.09 -2.75
C GLU A 2 -25.75 9.43 -2.33
N LYS A 3 -25.45 10.70 -2.04
CA LYS A 3 -24.12 11.10 -1.55
C LYS A 3 -23.98 10.56 -0.13
N ILE A 4 -23.13 9.56 0.07
CA ILE A 4 -22.76 9.11 1.42
C ILE A 4 -22.12 10.28 2.16
N GLU A 5 -22.70 10.67 3.28
CA GLU A 5 -22.17 11.74 4.11
C GLU A 5 -20.94 11.25 4.89
N ILE A 6 -19.79 11.90 4.69
CA ILE A 6 -18.53 11.53 5.37
C ILE A 6 -18.52 12.18 6.76
N ASN A 7 -18.74 11.38 7.80
CA ASN A 7 -18.59 11.83 9.19
C ASN A 7 -17.11 11.93 9.63
N ALA A 8 -16.87 12.48 10.82
CA ALA A 8 -15.52 12.70 11.34
C ALA A 8 -14.67 11.42 11.45
N LYS A 9 -15.27 10.29 11.86
CA LYS A 9 -14.58 9.00 11.99
C LYS A 9 -14.18 8.44 10.61
N MET A 10 -15.09 8.54 9.64
CA MET A 10 -14.80 8.15 8.25
C MET A 10 -13.70 9.03 7.65
N LYS A 11 -13.76 10.34 7.88
CA LYS A 11 -12.73 11.29 7.43
C LYS A 11 -11.36 10.95 7.99
N GLU A 12 -11.27 10.62 9.27
CA GLU A 12 -10.01 10.19 9.89
C GLU A 12 -9.49 8.89 9.27
N GLY A 13 -10.37 7.92 9.02
CA GLY A 13 -10.03 6.68 8.31
C GLY A 13 -9.49 6.92 6.90
N LEU A 14 -10.15 7.80 6.13
CA LEU A 14 -9.73 8.18 4.79
C LEU A 14 -8.37 8.88 4.77
N LEU A 15 -8.09 9.76 5.74
CA LEU A 15 -6.78 10.41 5.86
C LEU A 15 -5.67 9.42 6.21
N ARG A 16 -5.95 8.45 7.09
CA ARG A 16 -5.01 7.37 7.39
C ARG A 16 -4.75 6.49 6.18
N ALA A 17 -5.79 6.11 5.44
CA ALA A 17 -5.67 5.35 4.20
C ALA A 17 -4.81 6.11 3.19
N GLN A 18 -5.17 7.36 2.87
CA GLN A 18 -4.40 8.22 1.95
C GLN A 18 -2.91 8.33 2.35
N GLN A 19 -2.61 8.54 3.63
CA GLN A 19 -1.23 8.61 4.10
C GLN A 19 -0.51 7.26 3.97
N GLY A 20 -1.19 6.16 4.28
CA GLY A 20 -0.68 4.80 4.15
C GLY A 20 -0.27 4.47 2.71
N GLU A 21 -1.13 4.81 1.76
CA GLU A 21 -0.86 4.63 0.32
C GLU A 21 0.34 5.47 -0.15
N LEU A 22 0.40 6.75 0.24
CA LEU A 22 1.53 7.62 -0.08
C LEU A 22 2.86 7.10 0.48
N ASP A 23 2.84 6.55 1.68
CA ASP A 23 4.01 5.94 2.30
C ASP A 23 4.42 4.64 1.60
N ALA A 24 3.44 3.84 1.17
CA ALA A 24 3.65 2.60 0.43
C ALA A 24 4.30 2.85 -0.95
N VAL A 25 3.93 3.91 -1.67
CA VAL A 25 4.62 4.34 -2.92
C VAL A 25 6.12 4.49 -2.68
N VAL A 26 6.51 5.20 -1.62
CA VAL A 26 7.93 5.45 -1.32
C VAL A 26 8.63 4.17 -0.91
N LEU A 27 7.98 3.34 -0.11
CA LEU A 27 8.51 2.07 0.35
C LEU A 27 8.77 1.11 -0.81
N TYR A 28 7.78 0.85 -1.65
CA TYR A 28 7.89 -0.11 -2.75
C TYR A 28 8.91 0.34 -3.81
N ARG A 29 8.99 1.64 -4.10
CA ARG A 29 10.09 2.19 -4.93
C ARG A 29 11.46 1.93 -4.31
N ALA A 30 11.61 2.16 -3.01
CA ALA A 30 12.89 1.91 -2.33
C ALA A 30 13.27 0.42 -2.31
N LEU A 31 12.30 -0.48 -2.11
CA LEU A 31 12.51 -1.93 -2.19
C LEU A 31 12.87 -2.37 -3.61
N SER A 32 12.25 -1.80 -4.64
CA SER A 32 12.57 -2.13 -6.04
C SER A 32 14.04 -1.84 -6.40
N GLY A 33 14.63 -0.79 -5.80
CA GLY A 33 16.05 -0.45 -5.96
C GLY A 33 17.00 -1.44 -5.30
N ARG A 34 16.50 -2.23 -4.34
CA ARG A 34 17.23 -3.30 -3.64
C ARG A 34 17.03 -4.66 -4.28
N ALA A 35 15.98 -4.82 -5.09
CA ALA A 35 15.67 -6.09 -5.72
C ALA A 35 16.75 -6.47 -6.75
N LYS A 36 17.31 -7.67 -6.62
CA LYS A 36 18.33 -8.18 -7.55
C LYS A 36 17.66 -8.83 -8.77
N ASN A 37 16.54 -9.52 -8.55
CA ASN A 37 15.75 -10.08 -9.63
C ASN A 37 14.95 -8.99 -10.38
N LEU A 38 15.01 -9.00 -11.71
CA LEU A 38 14.35 -8.02 -12.56
C LEU A 38 12.81 -8.08 -12.47
N GLU A 39 12.23 -9.27 -12.41
CA GLU A 39 10.78 -9.44 -12.32
C GLU A 39 10.25 -8.99 -10.94
N THR A 40 11.02 -9.24 -9.88
CA THR A 40 10.73 -8.70 -8.55
C THR A 40 10.77 -7.17 -8.54
N ARG A 41 11.78 -6.56 -9.18
CA ARG A 41 11.86 -5.11 -9.33
C ARG A 41 10.64 -4.55 -10.06
N LYS A 42 10.27 -5.13 -11.22
CA LYS A 42 9.10 -4.72 -12.00
C LYS A 42 7.81 -4.83 -11.18
N THR A 43 7.64 -5.94 -10.46
CA THR A 43 6.48 -6.17 -9.61
C THR A 43 6.35 -5.10 -8.52
N LEU A 44 7.44 -4.79 -7.81
CA LEU A 44 7.44 -3.76 -6.77
C LEU A 44 7.18 -2.36 -7.34
N LEU A 45 7.68 -2.04 -8.53
CA LEU A 45 7.38 -0.78 -9.21
C LEU A 45 5.92 -0.68 -9.65
N ALA A 46 5.33 -1.79 -10.10
CA ALA A 46 3.92 -1.85 -10.47
C ALA A 46 3.03 -1.62 -9.24
N ILE A 47 3.31 -2.30 -8.12
CA ILE A 47 2.61 -2.07 -6.85
C ILE A 47 2.73 -0.59 -6.45
N ALA A 48 3.94 -0.02 -6.47
CA ALA A 48 4.13 1.41 -6.14
C ALA A 48 3.33 2.38 -7.04
N ALA A 49 3.05 2.01 -8.29
CA ALA A 49 2.21 2.82 -9.17
C ALA A 49 0.73 2.71 -8.79
N ASP A 50 0.28 1.51 -8.42
CA ASP A 50 -1.06 1.24 -7.90
C ASP A 50 -1.34 2.04 -6.62
N GLU A 51 -0.42 2.06 -5.65
CA GLU A 51 -0.59 2.85 -4.41
C GLU A 51 -0.70 4.35 -4.68
N GLY A 52 -0.04 4.84 -5.74
CA GLY A 52 -0.19 6.22 -6.18
C GLY A 52 -1.61 6.51 -6.68
N ARG A 53 -2.23 5.55 -7.37
CA ARG A 53 -3.63 5.63 -7.79
C ARG A 53 -4.55 5.52 -6.57
N HIS A 54 -4.28 4.61 -5.63
CA HIS A 54 -5.07 4.45 -4.41
C HIS A 54 -5.06 5.73 -3.55
N ALA A 55 -3.90 6.34 -3.35
CA ALA A 55 -3.77 7.63 -2.67
C ALA A 55 -4.63 8.72 -3.34
N SER A 56 -4.74 8.69 -4.67
CA SER A 56 -5.55 9.64 -5.45
C SER A 56 -7.05 9.39 -5.26
N VAL A 57 -7.49 8.13 -5.13
CA VAL A 57 -8.86 7.76 -4.77
C VAL A 57 -9.23 8.35 -3.41
N PHE A 58 -8.39 8.14 -2.39
CA PHE A 58 -8.65 8.69 -1.06
C PHE A 58 -8.56 10.22 -1.03
N HIS A 59 -7.65 10.82 -1.80
CA HIS A 59 -7.57 12.27 -1.96
C HIS A 59 -8.87 12.86 -2.51
N ALA A 60 -9.50 12.22 -3.51
CA ALA A 60 -10.77 12.69 -4.06
C ALA A 60 -11.91 12.68 -3.03
N LEU A 61 -11.82 11.82 -2.00
CA LEU A 61 -12.78 11.74 -0.91
C LEU A 61 -12.45 12.72 0.24
N THR A 62 -11.18 13.00 0.51
CA THR A 62 -10.76 13.89 1.61
C THR A 62 -10.58 15.36 1.22
N ASN A 63 -10.27 15.61 -0.05
CA ASN A 63 -9.75 16.87 -0.59
C ASN A 63 -8.53 17.42 0.20
N GLN A 64 -7.73 16.54 0.82
CA GLN A 64 -6.54 16.94 1.57
C GLN A 64 -5.26 16.63 0.80
N ASN A 65 -4.35 17.59 0.74
CA ASN A 65 -3.04 17.44 0.10
C ASN A 65 -2.01 16.91 1.10
N LEU A 66 -2.01 15.60 1.32
CA LEU A 66 -1.02 14.93 2.16
C LEU A 66 0.31 14.74 1.41
N LYS A 67 1.40 14.62 2.16
CA LYS A 67 2.73 14.33 1.63
C LYS A 67 3.24 13.01 2.24
N PRO A 68 4.00 12.19 1.49
CA PRO A 68 4.56 10.96 2.04
C PRO A 68 5.42 11.23 3.28
N ALA A 69 5.21 10.46 4.34
CA ALA A 69 6.01 10.51 5.55
C ALA A 69 7.32 9.74 5.32
N LYS A 70 8.34 10.47 4.84
CA LYS A 70 9.66 9.93 4.50
C LYS A 70 10.36 9.18 5.66
N LYS A 71 9.94 9.38 6.92
CA LYS A 71 10.53 8.72 8.10
C LYS A 71 10.15 7.23 8.15
N THR A 72 8.91 6.88 7.82
CA THR A 72 8.40 5.49 7.84
C THR A 72 9.13 4.64 6.81
N ALA A 73 9.25 5.13 5.57
CA ALA A 73 9.96 4.41 4.50
C ALA A 73 11.44 4.17 4.83
N ARG A 74 12.13 5.15 5.44
CA ARG A 74 13.54 4.98 5.85
C ARG A 74 13.71 3.92 6.93
N LEU A 75 12.79 3.88 7.90
CA LEU A 75 12.83 2.90 8.98
C LEU A 75 12.60 1.48 8.47
N ILE A 76 11.62 1.28 7.57
CA ILE A 76 11.37 -0.03 6.95
C ILE A 76 12.55 -0.43 6.04
N LEU A 77 13.15 0.52 5.32
CA LEU A 77 14.35 0.26 4.54
C LEU A 77 15.51 -0.20 5.43
N LEU A 78 15.71 0.43 6.59
CA LEU A 78 16.69 0.01 7.59
C LEU A 78 16.39 -1.41 8.10
N PHE A 79 15.13 -1.74 8.39
CA PHE A 79 14.76 -3.10 8.77
C PHE A 79 14.98 -4.11 7.63
N SER A 80 14.83 -3.73 6.36
CA SER A 80 15.17 -4.61 5.23
C SER A 80 16.67 -4.92 5.13
N TYR A 81 17.54 -4.07 5.70
CA TYR A 81 18.96 -4.37 5.85
C TYR A 81 19.22 -5.35 7.00
N LEU A 82 18.48 -5.22 8.10
CA LEU A 82 18.70 -6.00 9.32
C LEU A 82 18.01 -7.38 9.31
N LEU A 83 16.80 -7.47 8.74
CA LEU A 83 15.94 -8.65 8.76
C LEU A 83 15.95 -9.44 7.44
N GLY A 84 16.45 -8.84 6.35
CA GLY A 84 16.47 -9.41 5.02
C GLY A 84 15.16 -9.24 4.23
N MET A 85 15.28 -9.26 2.89
CA MET A 85 14.19 -8.97 1.95
C MET A 85 12.99 -9.91 2.14
N LYS A 86 13.23 -11.21 2.35
CA LYS A 86 12.18 -12.22 2.53
C LYS A 86 11.21 -11.87 3.66
N ARG A 87 11.74 -11.51 4.83
CA ARG A 87 10.93 -11.21 6.02
C ARG A 87 10.13 -9.93 5.81
N VAL A 88 10.73 -8.91 5.21
CA VAL A 88 10.03 -7.66 4.89
C VAL A 88 8.91 -7.87 3.89
N LEU A 89 9.16 -8.58 2.78
CA LEU A 89 8.11 -8.84 1.79
C LEU A 89 6.98 -9.71 2.35
N LYS A 90 7.28 -10.64 3.27
CA LYS A 90 6.25 -11.42 3.96
C LYS A 90 5.37 -10.53 4.86
N LEU A 91 5.98 -9.67 5.67
CA LEU A 91 5.23 -8.72 6.51
C LEU A 91 4.36 -7.77 5.68
N LEU A 92 4.88 -7.32 4.52
CA LEU A 92 4.09 -6.49 3.61
C LEU A 92 2.95 -7.28 2.98
N SER A 93 3.20 -8.50 2.49
CA SER A 93 2.14 -9.39 1.99
C SER A 93 0.99 -9.55 2.99
N ASP A 94 1.30 -9.78 4.26
CA ASP A 94 0.27 -9.93 5.31
C ASP A 94 -0.46 -8.61 5.59
N LYS A 95 0.22 -7.46 5.46
CA LYS A 95 -0.38 -6.14 5.55
C LYS A 95 -1.36 -5.87 4.39
N GLU A 96 -0.95 -6.14 3.16
CA GLU A 96 -1.78 -6.02 1.95
C GLU A 96 -3.07 -6.85 2.08
N TYR A 97 -2.96 -8.08 2.57
CA TYR A 97 -4.14 -8.91 2.83
C TYR A 97 -5.05 -8.38 3.93
N SER A 98 -4.55 -7.53 4.82
CA SER A 98 -5.33 -6.92 5.91
C SER A 98 -6.10 -5.67 5.47
N ALA A 99 -5.99 -5.26 4.20
CA ALA A 99 -6.73 -4.12 3.66
C ALA A 99 -8.25 -4.30 3.75
N ASP A 100 -8.74 -5.55 3.69
CA ASP A 100 -10.16 -5.85 3.82
C ASP A 100 -10.72 -5.43 5.20
N VAL A 101 -9.93 -5.57 6.25
CA VAL A 101 -10.25 -5.12 7.62
C VAL A 101 -10.09 -3.61 7.74
N ALA A 102 -8.99 -3.07 7.19
CA ALA A 102 -8.67 -1.65 7.29
C ALA A 102 -9.70 -0.76 6.56
N TYR A 103 -10.17 -1.20 5.39
CA TYR A 103 -11.03 -0.42 4.52
C TYR A 103 -12.50 -0.84 4.55
N ARG A 104 -12.86 -1.91 5.27
CA ARG A 104 -14.27 -2.33 5.47
C ARG A 104 -15.22 -1.19 5.84
N PRO A 105 -14.87 -0.28 6.77
CA PRO A 105 -15.76 0.81 7.16
C PRO A 105 -15.97 1.87 6.06
N LEU A 106 -15.16 1.81 4.99
CA LEU A 106 -15.13 2.76 3.88
C LEU A 106 -15.57 2.12 2.56
N LYS A 107 -15.87 0.81 2.55
CA LYS A 107 -16.10 0.01 1.33
C LYS A 107 -17.19 0.59 0.41
N ASP A 108 -18.25 1.15 1.00
CA ASP A 108 -19.41 1.67 0.26
C ASP A 108 -19.10 3.04 -0.39
N LEU A 109 -17.94 3.66 -0.08
CA LEU A 109 -17.50 4.88 -0.72
C LEU A 109 -16.99 4.61 -2.15
N PRO A 110 -17.15 5.57 -3.07
CA PRO A 110 -16.75 5.40 -4.45
C PRO A 110 -15.32 4.88 -4.61
N HIS A 111 -15.18 3.80 -5.39
CA HIS A 111 -13.91 3.18 -5.79
C HIS A 111 -13.10 2.49 -4.67
N VAL A 112 -13.57 2.48 -3.41
CA VAL A 112 -12.83 1.83 -2.31
C VAL A 112 -12.78 0.30 -2.47
N ASP A 113 -13.87 -0.32 -2.94
CA ASP A 113 -13.87 -1.76 -3.25
C ASP A 113 -12.81 -2.15 -4.30
N SER A 114 -12.55 -1.28 -5.28
CA SER A 114 -11.51 -1.52 -6.28
C SER A 114 -10.11 -1.45 -5.67
N VAL A 115 -9.89 -0.56 -4.70
CA VAL A 115 -8.63 -0.49 -3.95
C VAL A 115 -8.44 -1.80 -3.19
N MET A 116 -9.44 -2.24 -2.41
CA MET A 116 -9.36 -3.49 -1.65
C MET A 116 -9.05 -4.73 -2.51
N ALA A 117 -9.57 -4.78 -3.74
CA ALA A 117 -9.26 -5.83 -4.70
C ALA A 117 -7.81 -5.78 -5.19
N ASP A 118 -7.28 -4.59 -5.46
CA ASP A 118 -5.88 -4.37 -5.82
C ASP A 118 -4.94 -4.77 -4.67
N GLU A 119 -5.23 -4.40 -3.42
CA GLU A 119 -4.45 -4.78 -2.23
C GLU A 119 -4.38 -6.32 -2.07
N THR A 120 -5.51 -7.02 -2.26
CA THR A 120 -5.54 -8.49 -2.23
C THR A 120 -4.62 -9.08 -3.30
N ARG A 121 -4.60 -8.49 -4.50
CA ARG A 121 -3.70 -8.90 -5.60
C ARG A 121 -2.24 -8.60 -5.25
N HIS A 122 -1.94 -7.45 -4.64
CA HIS A 122 -0.60 -7.10 -4.19
C HIS A 122 -0.07 -8.09 -3.16
N GLY A 123 -0.89 -8.44 -2.15
CA GLY A 123 -0.58 -9.47 -1.17
C GLY A 123 -0.17 -10.79 -1.81
N LYS A 124 -0.87 -11.22 -2.85
CA LYS A 124 -0.55 -12.43 -3.62
C LYS A 124 0.75 -12.32 -4.40
N LEU A 125 0.99 -11.18 -5.05
CA LEU A 125 2.24 -10.93 -5.79
C LEU A 125 3.46 -10.99 -4.86
N LEU A 126 3.37 -10.37 -3.69
CA LEU A 126 4.44 -10.38 -2.68
C LEU A 126 4.67 -11.78 -2.11
N GLN A 127 3.61 -12.53 -1.81
CA GLN A 127 3.70 -13.92 -1.35
C GLN A 127 4.41 -14.80 -2.39
N ASN A 128 4.09 -14.65 -3.68
CA ASN A 128 4.75 -15.39 -4.76
C ASN A 128 6.26 -15.08 -4.83
N ILE A 129 6.66 -13.81 -4.62
CA ILE A 129 8.08 -13.44 -4.55
C ILE A 129 8.75 -14.16 -3.37
N VAL A 130 8.12 -14.13 -2.19
CA VAL A 130 8.61 -14.78 -0.95
C VAL A 130 8.80 -16.29 -1.14
N GLU A 131 7.86 -16.97 -1.77
CA GLU A 131 7.90 -18.41 -2.05
C GLU A 131 8.95 -18.76 -3.10
N SER A 132 9.06 -17.96 -4.16
CA SER A 132 10.05 -18.18 -5.21
C SER A 132 11.49 -17.95 -4.77
N GLY A 133 11.71 -17.21 -3.67
CA GLY A 133 13.04 -16.85 -3.19
C GLY A 133 13.81 -15.87 -4.09
N ARG A 134 13.14 -15.28 -5.10
CA ARG A 134 13.75 -14.35 -6.07
C ARG A 134 13.71 -12.93 -5.54
N PHE A 135 14.69 -12.55 -4.74
CA PHE A 135 14.80 -11.22 -4.12
C PHE A 135 15.58 -10.21 -4.96
#